data_AF-A0A2D6K9S4-F1
#
_entry.id   AF-A0A2D6K9S4-F1
#
_cell.length_a   1.000
_cell.length_b   1.000
_cell.length_c   1.000
_cell.angle_alpha   90.00
_cell.angle_beta   90.00
_cell.angle_gamma   90.00
#
_symmetry.space_group_name_H-M   'P 1'
#
loop_
_entity.id
_entity.type
_entity.pdbx_description
1 polymer ?
#
loop_
_entity_poly.entity_id
_entity_poly.type
_entity_poly.pdbx_seq_one_letter_code
_entity_poly.pdbx_strand_id
1 'polypeptide(L)'
;MGLDPELFLSTLPRLVSPSITTINGDQITIKESELTTHVFLRPLSPRVLGHLSIPRTEVSFSFSPEDPDLIADFIHRFDFHFRRGGG
;
A
#
# COMPACT_ATOMS: atom_id res chain seq x y z
N MET A 1 -4.09 4.97 8.62
CA MET A 1 -2.74 5.57 8.60
C MET A 1 -2.82 6.93 7.92
N GLY A 2 -2.14 7.95 8.45
CA GLY A 2 -1.91 9.21 7.73
C GLY A 2 -0.74 8.99 6.77
N LEU A 3 -1.00 8.31 5.66
CA LEU A 3 0.01 8.05 4.65
C LEU A 3 -0.06 9.16 3.62
N ASP A 4 0.99 10.00 3.61
CA ASP A 4 1.31 10.82 2.46
C ASP A 4 1.56 9.87 1.26
N PRO A 5 0.83 10.03 0.14
CA PRO A 5 1.01 9.20 -1.05
C PRO A 5 2.46 9.15 -1.54
N GLU A 6 3.21 10.24 -1.45
CA GLU A 6 4.61 10.28 -1.91
C GLU A 6 5.53 9.47 -0.99
N LEU A 7 5.28 9.50 0.33
CA LEU A 7 6.01 8.68 1.30
C LEU A 7 5.67 7.19 1.15
N PHE A 8 4.43 6.86 0.82
CA PHE A 8 4.02 5.50 0.52
C PHE A 8 4.70 4.97 -0.76
N LEU A 9 4.74 5.79 -1.81
CA LEU A 9 5.41 5.45 -3.08
C LEU A 9 6.92 5.30 -2.93
N SER A 10 7.59 6.10 -2.08
CA SER A 10 9.03 5.99 -1.85
C SER A 10 9.44 4.78 -0.99
N THR A 11 8.54 4.24 -0.18
CA THR A 11 8.79 3.07 0.69
C THR A 11 8.45 1.73 0.01
N LEU A 12 7.56 1.74 -0.97
CA LEU A 12 7.19 0.57 -1.78
C LEU A 12 8.38 -0.14 -2.46
N PRO A 13 9.35 0.52 -3.12
CA PRO A 13 10.46 -0.15 -3.80
C PRO A 13 11.33 -1.02 -2.88
N ARG A 14 11.39 -0.68 -1.58
CA ARG A 14 12.11 -1.47 -0.57
C ARG A 14 11.31 -2.68 -0.08
N LEU A 15 9.99 -2.64 -0.19
CA LEU A 15 9.10 -3.77 0.08
C LEU A 15 9.14 -4.80 -1.07
N VAL A 16 9.22 -4.29 -2.29
CA VAL A 16 9.07 -5.06 -3.54
C VAL A 16 10.21 -4.73 -4.51
N SER A 17 11.40 -5.22 -4.22
CA SER A 17 12.46 -5.27 -5.24
C SER A 17 12.37 -6.61 -6.00
N PRO A 18 12.24 -6.66 -7.34
CA PRO A 18 12.15 -5.59 -8.34
C PRO A 18 10.97 -5.80 -9.31
N SER A 19 9.75 -5.41 -8.96
CA SER A 19 8.66 -5.49 -9.95
C SER A 19 7.51 -4.51 -9.75
N ILE A 20 7.77 -3.32 -9.20
CA ILE A 20 6.81 -2.22 -9.37
C ILE A 20 6.79 -1.92 -10.87
N THR A 21 5.74 -2.39 -11.54
CA THR A 21 5.66 -2.38 -13.00
C THR A 21 5.06 -1.07 -13.48
N THR A 22 4.13 -0.49 -12.70
CA THR A 22 3.45 0.74 -13.10
C THR A 22 2.84 1.45 -11.89
N ILE A 23 3.08 2.76 -11.81
CA ILE A 23 2.36 3.69 -10.91
C ILE A 23 1.52 4.59 -11.82
N ASN A 24 0.20 4.39 -11.81
CA ASN A 24 -0.76 5.19 -12.56
C ASN A 24 -1.62 5.97 -11.56
N GLY A 25 -1.16 7.15 -11.15
CA GLY A 25 -1.91 8.02 -10.24
C GLY A 25 -2.23 7.36 -8.90
N ASP A 26 -3.49 6.92 -8.75
CA ASP A 26 -4.02 6.24 -7.56
C ASP A 26 -3.85 4.71 -7.58
N GLN A 27 -3.34 4.13 -8.66
CA GLN A 27 -3.13 2.69 -8.79
C GLN A 27 -1.64 2.34 -8.89
N ILE A 28 -1.21 1.37 -8.08
CA ILE A 28 0.13 0.78 -8.13
C ILE A 28 -0.02 -0.69 -8.47
N THR A 29 0.76 -1.15 -9.46
CA THR A 29 0.82 -2.57 -9.82
C THR A 29 2.18 -3.15 -9.48
N ILE A 30 2.17 -4.19 -8.67
CA ILE A 30 3.32 -4.94 -8.20
C ILE A 30 3.24 -6.33 -8.84
N LYS A 31 4.26 -6.75 -9.58
CA LYS A 31 4.30 -8.06 -10.25
C LYS A 31 5.39 -8.96 -9.71
N GLU A 32 5.14 -9.66 -8.63
CA GLU A 32 6.08 -10.69 -8.17
C GLU A 32 6.05 -11.91 -9.11
N SER A 33 7.03 -12.81 -8.96
CA SER A 33 7.21 -13.97 -9.85
C SER A 33 5.94 -14.82 -10.02
N GLU A 34 5.14 -14.92 -8.96
CA GLU A 34 3.93 -15.76 -8.91
C GLU A 34 2.67 -14.99 -8.52
N LEU A 35 2.78 -13.69 -8.22
CA LEU A 35 1.68 -12.88 -7.69
C LEU A 35 1.67 -11.49 -8.31
N THR A 36 0.55 -11.11 -8.92
CA THR A 36 0.27 -9.72 -9.29
C THR A 36 -0.63 -9.09 -8.24
N THR A 37 -0.14 -8.02 -7.61
CA THR A 37 -0.89 -7.23 -6.63
C THR A 37 -1.20 -5.86 -7.22
N HIS A 38 -2.48 -5.52 -7.28
CA HIS A 38 -2.96 -4.17 -7.57
C HIS A 38 -3.30 -3.48 -6.25
N VAL A 39 -2.61 -2.37 -5.98
CA VAL A 39 -2.86 -1.51 -4.84
C VAL A 39 -3.57 -0.26 -5.33
N PHE A 40 -4.71 0.07 -4.74
CA PHE A 40 -5.49 1.25 -5.04
C PHE A 40 -5.46 2.20 -3.84
N LEU A 41 -5.14 3.47 -4.09
CA LEU A 41 -5.03 4.53 -3.09
C LEU A 41 -6.15 5.54 -3.31
N ARG A 42 -7.24 5.42 -2.54
CA ARG A 42 -8.32 6.39 -2.62
C ARG A 42 -8.15 7.44 -1.52
N PRO A 43 -8.03 8.74 -1.85
CA PRO A 43 -8.05 9.78 -0.83
C PRO A 43 -9.42 9.80 -0.15
N LEU A 44 -9.41 9.81 1.18
CA LEU A 44 -10.62 9.96 2.00
C LEU A 44 -10.67 11.37 2.58
N SER A 45 -11.89 11.81 2.92
CA SER A 45 -12.08 13.06 3.65
C SER A 45 -11.21 13.09 4.91
N PRO A 46 -10.40 14.16 5.10
CA PRO A 46 -9.56 14.30 6.27
C PRO A 46 -10.37 14.18 7.56
N ARG A 47 -9.80 13.53 8.56
CA ARG A 47 -10.43 13.48 9.88
C ARG A 47 -10.01 14.71 10.67
N VAL A 48 -10.99 15.52 11.04
CA VAL A 48 -10.78 16.72 11.88
C VAL A 48 -10.85 16.33 13.35
N LEU A 49 -9.81 16.66 14.12
CA LEU A 49 -9.73 16.53 15.58
C LEU A 49 -9.37 17.90 16.16
N GLY A 50 -10.37 18.68 16.54
CA GLY A 50 -10.17 20.07 16.97
C GLY A 50 -9.60 20.93 15.83
N HIS A 51 -8.43 21.53 16.04
CA HIS A 51 -7.72 22.32 15.01
C HIS A 51 -6.80 21.47 14.11
N LEU A 52 -6.69 20.17 14.35
CA LEU A 52 -5.84 19.27 13.58
C LEU A 52 -6.65 18.58 12.47
N SER A 53 -6.13 18.62 11.25
CA SER A 53 -6.66 17.87 10.10
C SER A 53 -5.71 16.73 9.78
N ILE A 54 -6.19 15.50 9.89
CA ILE A 54 -5.40 14.30 9.61
C ILE A 54 -5.79 13.80 8.22
N PRO A 55 -4.87 13.80 7.24
CA PRO A 55 -5.12 13.23 5.93
C PRO A 55 -5.36 11.72 6.07
N ARG A 56 -6.31 11.20 5.29
CA ARG A 56 -6.65 9.77 5.28
C ARG A 56 -6.63 9.26 3.86
N THR A 57 -6.03 8.11 3.68
CA THR A 57 -6.01 7.38 2.41
C THR A 57 -6.52 5.98 2.69
N GLU A 58 -7.52 5.55 1.92
CA GLU A 58 -7.95 4.17 1.84
C GLU A 58 -6.99 3.43 0.92
N VAL A 59 -6.49 2.28 1.41
CA VAL A 59 -5.62 1.39 0.64
C VAL A 59 -6.40 0.10 0.41
N SER A 60 -6.63 -0.27 -0.85
CA SER A 60 -7.29 -1.51 -1.23
C SER A 60 -6.33 -2.38 -2.04
N PHE A 61 -6.41 -3.70 -1.84
CA PHE A 61 -5.58 -4.67 -2.53
C PHE A 61 -6.45 -5.61 -3.37
N SER A 62 -5.97 -5.93 -4.56
CA SER A 62 -6.49 -7.01 -5.40
C SER A 62 -5.33 -7.88 -5.85
N PHE A 63 -5.53 -9.19 -5.81
CA PHE A 63 -4.48 -10.20 -6.02
C PHE A 63 -4.84 -11.09 -7.20
N SER A 64 -3.84 -11.47 -7.99
CA SER A 64 -4.00 -12.43 -9.07
C SER A 64 -2.73 -13.26 -9.23
N PRO A 65 -2.77 -14.60 -9.05
CA PRO A 65 -3.93 -15.41 -8.65
C PRO A 65 -4.39 -15.14 -7.21
N GLU A 66 -5.62 -15.53 -6.88
CA GLU A 66 -6.18 -15.45 -5.51
C GLU A 66 -5.68 -16.62 -4.65
N ASP A 67 -4.36 -16.80 -4.57
CA ASP A 67 -3.73 -17.85 -3.78
C ASP A 67 -3.58 -17.39 -2.30
N PRO A 68 -4.22 -18.07 -1.33
CA PRO A 68 -4.19 -17.67 0.07
C PRO A 68 -2.79 -17.61 0.67
N ASP A 69 -1.88 -18.51 0.27
CA ASP A 69 -0.54 -18.60 0.84
C ASP A 69 0.32 -17.44 0.34
N LEU A 70 0.27 -17.16 -0.96
CA LEU A 70 0.95 -16.00 -1.56
C LEU A 70 0.41 -14.67 -1.03
N ILE A 71 -0.92 -14.57 -0.83
CA ILE A 71 -1.56 -13.40 -0.25
C ILE A 71 -1.10 -13.20 1.20
N ALA A 72 -1.09 -14.27 2.01
CA ALA A 72 -0.66 -14.18 3.41
C ALA A 72 0.80 -13.71 3.52
N ASP A 73 1.69 -14.25 2.68
CA ASP A 73 3.09 -13.84 2.63
C ASP A 73 3.27 -12.38 2.19
N PHE A 74 2.48 -11.92 1.22
CA PHE A 74 2.46 -10.51 0.82
C PHE A 74 1.99 -9.61 1.97
N ILE A 75 0.86 -9.93 2.60
CA ILE A 75 0.30 -9.14 3.70
C ILE A 75 1.24 -9.12 4.90
N HIS A 76 1.88 -10.24 5.24
CA HIS A 76 2.85 -10.31 6.33
C HIS A 76 4.06 -9.40 6.08
N ARG A 77 4.61 -9.40 4.85
CA ARG A 77 5.68 -8.49 4.44
C ARG A 77 5.21 -7.03 4.49
N PHE A 78 4.03 -6.74 3.95
CA PHE A 78 3.43 -5.41 3.99
C PHE A 78 3.30 -4.90 5.44
N ASP A 79 2.68 -5.69 6.32
CA ASP A 79 2.49 -5.33 7.73
C ASP A 79 3.82 -5.12 8.46
N PHE A 80 4.82 -5.97 8.23
CA PHE A 80 6.14 -5.83 8.85
C PHE A 80 6.79 -4.47 8.53
N HIS A 81 6.65 -4.01 7.28
CA HIS A 81 7.25 -2.76 6.83
C HIS A 81 6.42 -1.52 7.19
N PHE A 82 5.09 -1.60 7.15
CA PHE A 82 4.21 -0.45 7.39
C PHE A 82 3.71 -0.32 8.84
N ARG A 83 3.90 -1.33 9.71
CA ARG A 83 3.61 -1.20 11.16
C ARG A 83 4.51 -0.20 11.89
N ARG A 84 5.56 0.34 11.27
CA ARG A 84 6.48 1.31 11.91
C ARG A 84 5.95 2.75 12.01
N GLY A 85 4.73 3.04 11.57
CA GLY A 85 4.09 4.37 11.72
C GLY A 85 3.18 4.53 12.94
N GLY A 86 3.27 3.64 13.95
CA GLY A 86 2.45 3.69 15.16
C GLY A 86 3.30 3.93 16.41
N GLY A 87 3.65 5.19 16.65
CA GLY A 87 4.13 5.71 17.92
C GLY A 87 3.43 7.04 18.20
#